data_AF-A0A4R3YWS0-F1
#
_entry.id   AF-A0A4R3YWS0-F1
#
_cell.length_a   1.000
_cell.length_b   1.000
_cell.length_c   1.000
_cell.angle_alpha   90.00
_cell.angle_beta   90.00
_cell.angle_gamma   90.00
#
_symmetry.space_group_name_H-M   'P 1'
#
loop_
_entity.id
_entity.type
_entity.pdbx_description
1 polymer ?
#
loop_
_entity_poly.entity_id
_entity_poly.type
_entity_poly.pdbx_seq_one_letter_code
_entity_poly.pdbx_strand_id
1 'polypeptide(L)'
;MEELLLYFALKYEGDYRKIYEALTKKELVDDALKFELKKKLKCQYTTIFSDDYPKRLKQINCPPFILFYYGDISLVNQKNIGVVGMREMSDYGKKATENFTTQLVKEGYTIVSGMARGVDRIAHKSAIAANGKTIAVLGTGIDYCYPKENRDIYEEMKKNHLVLSEYPWLVAPQKRLFPFRNRIISGLSESLLISEARVKSGTMITAGYALEQGKNIYCVPGRFDDFQGCNELIKQGAKLITNIQDILEDEYFG
;
A
#
# COMPACT_ATOMS: atom_id res chain seq x y z
N MET A 1 -7.52 14.85 20.82
CA MET A 1 -7.42 13.40 20.55
C MET A 1 -6.34 13.11 19.51
N GLU A 2 -6.26 13.87 18.42
CA GLU A 2 -5.21 13.71 17.39
C GLU A 2 -3.78 13.87 17.93
N GLU A 3 -3.51 14.90 18.74
CA GLU A 3 -2.18 15.12 19.30
C GLU A 3 -1.71 13.99 20.23
N LEU A 4 -2.67 13.28 20.86
CA LEU A 4 -2.38 12.11 21.69
C LEU A 4 -1.95 10.92 20.82
N LEU A 5 -2.65 10.69 19.71
CA LEU A 5 -2.27 9.64 18.76
C LEU A 5 -0.91 9.92 18.14
N LEU A 6 -0.65 11.17 17.75
CA LEU A 6 0.67 11.57 17.26
C LEU A 6 1.74 11.28 18.31
N TYR A 7 1.55 11.69 19.57
CA TYR A 7 2.51 11.43 20.62
C TYR A 7 2.84 9.94 20.76
N PHE A 8 1.84 9.07 20.89
CA PHE A 8 2.09 7.64 21.03
C PHE A 8 2.69 7.02 19.78
N ALA A 9 2.29 7.46 18.60
CA ALA A 9 2.88 6.98 17.36
C ALA A 9 4.36 7.36 17.24
N LEU A 10 4.74 8.56 17.67
CA LEU A 10 6.14 8.98 17.72
C LEU A 10 6.91 8.24 18.81
N LYS A 11 6.36 8.11 20.01
CA LYS A 11 6.98 7.42 21.16
C LYS A 11 7.24 5.95 20.88
N TYR A 12 6.29 5.28 20.21
CA TYR A 12 6.34 3.85 19.91
C TYR A 12 6.74 3.55 18.47
N GLU A 13 7.26 4.54 17.75
CA GLU A 13 7.76 4.40 16.38
C GLU A 13 6.76 3.73 15.42
N GLY A 14 5.47 4.03 15.58
CA GLY A 14 4.39 3.47 14.76
C GLY A 14 4.01 2.02 15.08
N ASP A 15 4.52 1.40 16.15
CA ASP A 15 4.12 0.04 16.52
C ASP A 15 2.66 0.02 16.99
N TYR A 16 1.78 -0.47 16.11
CA TYR A 16 0.33 -0.51 16.31
C TYR A 16 -0.09 -1.10 17.66
N ARG A 17 0.55 -2.19 18.10
CA ARG A 17 0.16 -2.88 19.35
C ARG A 17 0.52 -2.04 20.57
N LYS A 18 1.70 -1.44 20.57
CA LYS A 18 2.14 -0.57 21.67
C LYS A 18 1.28 0.68 21.77
N ILE A 19 0.92 1.28 20.63
CA ILE A 19 0.00 2.44 20.59
C ILE A 19 -1.36 2.03 21.15
N TYR A 20 -1.91 0.91 20.70
CA TYR A 20 -3.19 0.39 21.19
C TYR A 20 -3.17 0.14 22.70
N GLU A 21 -2.15 -0.56 23.20
CA GLU A 21 -1.98 -0.83 24.63
C GLU A 21 -1.87 0.45 25.47
N ALA A 22 -1.13 1.45 24.99
CA ALA A 22 -0.99 2.74 25.65
C ALA A 22 -2.34 3.48 25.74
N LEU A 23 -3.13 3.46 24.65
CA LEU A 23 -4.46 4.04 24.62
C LEU A 23 -5.42 3.32 25.57
N THR A 24 -5.42 1.98 25.56
CA THR A 24 -6.28 1.19 26.46
C THR A 24 -5.93 1.42 27.93
N LYS A 25 -4.65 1.55 28.26
CA LYS A 25 -4.16 1.79 29.62
C LYS A 25 -4.24 3.27 30.04
N LYS A 26 -4.68 4.17 29.16
CA LYS A 26 -4.68 5.62 29.38
C LYS A 26 -3.32 6.12 29.88
N GLU A 27 -2.26 5.66 29.22
CA GLU A 27 -0.90 6.03 29.56
C GLU A 27 -0.75 7.57 29.59
N LEU A 28 0.00 8.08 30.57
CA LEU A 28 0.21 9.52 30.71
C LEU A 28 1.12 10.05 29.60
N VAL A 29 0.83 11.27 29.16
CA VAL A 29 1.64 12.01 28.20
C VAL A 29 2.74 12.76 28.94
N ASP A 30 3.97 12.61 28.47
CA ASP A 30 5.08 13.46 28.87
C ASP A 30 5.16 14.63 27.87
N ASP A 31 4.79 15.83 28.32
CA ASP A 31 4.73 17.01 27.47
C ASP A 31 6.11 17.45 26.94
N ALA A 32 7.17 17.25 27.73
CA ALA A 32 8.53 17.58 27.31
C ALA A 32 8.98 16.64 26.18
N LEU A 33 8.76 15.33 26.36
CA LEU A 33 9.04 14.33 25.33
C LEU A 33 8.17 14.56 24.08
N LYS A 34 6.86 14.83 24.26
CA LYS A 34 5.94 15.13 23.15
C LYS A 34 6.45 16.28 22.29
N PHE A 35 6.88 17.37 22.93
CA PHE A 35 7.44 18.52 22.23
C PHE A 35 8.72 18.15 21.47
N GLU A 36 9.63 17.41 22.10
CA GLU A 36 10.89 16.97 21.48
C GLU A 36 10.65 16.08 20.25
N LEU A 37 9.77 15.09 20.36
CA LEU A 37 9.47 14.17 19.26
C LEU A 37 8.78 14.89 18.10
N LYS A 38 7.80 15.76 18.38
CA LYS A 38 7.08 16.52 17.35
C LYS A 38 8.03 17.42 16.56
N LYS A 39 9.03 18.03 17.22
CA LYS A 39 10.05 18.87 16.57
C LYS A 39 10.92 18.11 15.56
N LYS A 40 11.11 16.80 15.74
CA LYS A 40 11.89 15.95 14.83
C LYS A 40 11.12 15.55 13.57
N LEU A 41 9.81 15.76 13.53
CA LEU A 41 8.96 15.36 12.40
C LEU A 41 9.17 16.28 11.20
N LYS A 42 9.39 15.67 10.02
CA LYS A 42 9.64 16.39 8.75
C LYS A 42 8.51 16.21 7.73
N CYS A 43 7.68 15.19 7.94
CA CYS A 43 6.57 14.83 7.08
C CYS A 43 5.25 15.38 7.60
N GLN A 44 4.23 15.32 6.76
CA GLN A 44 2.86 15.55 7.17
C GLN A 44 2.29 14.29 7.81
N TYR A 45 1.17 14.42 8.52
CA TYR A 45 0.46 13.28 9.07
C TYR A 45 -1.06 13.52 9.07
N THR A 46 -1.82 12.44 9.00
CA THR A 46 -3.27 12.42 9.23
C THR A 46 -3.60 11.32 10.23
N THR A 47 -4.59 11.54 11.08
CA THR A 47 -5.00 10.56 12.11
C THR A 47 -6.39 10.00 11.80
N ILE A 48 -6.76 8.87 12.40
CA ILE A 48 -8.10 8.28 12.20
C ILE A 48 -9.27 9.24 12.54
N PHE A 49 -9.01 10.32 13.28
CA PHE A 49 -9.97 11.37 13.61
C PHE A 49 -9.97 12.55 12.67
N SER A 50 -8.96 12.67 11.82
CA SER A 50 -8.80 13.78 10.88
C SER A 50 -9.76 13.65 9.70
N ASP A 51 -10.21 14.79 9.17
CA ASP A 51 -11.17 14.83 8.06
C ASP A 51 -10.57 14.32 6.74
N ASP A 52 -9.26 14.50 6.55
CA ASP A 52 -8.49 14.05 5.39
C ASP A 52 -8.06 12.57 5.48
N TYR A 53 -8.41 11.88 6.57
CA TYR A 53 -8.07 10.47 6.74
C TYR A 53 -8.83 9.59 5.74
N PRO A 54 -8.16 8.61 5.10
CA PRO A 54 -8.81 7.75 4.12
C PRO A 54 -9.99 6.97 4.72
N LYS A 55 -11.22 7.32 4.33
CA LYS A 55 -12.45 6.73 4.91
C LYS A 55 -12.48 5.20 4.77
N ARG A 56 -12.01 4.66 3.64
CA ARG A 56 -11.92 3.21 3.39
C ARG A 56 -11.06 2.48 4.42
N LEU A 57 -9.99 3.12 4.90
CA LEU A 57 -9.13 2.52 5.94
C LEU A 57 -9.80 2.48 7.31
N LYS A 58 -10.86 3.25 7.58
CA LYS A 58 -11.60 3.12 8.85
C LYS A 58 -12.38 1.79 8.93
N GLN A 59 -12.61 1.14 7.79
CA GLN A 59 -13.43 -0.07 7.67
C GLN A 59 -12.61 -1.36 7.71
N ILE A 60 -11.28 -1.27 7.63
CA ILE A 60 -10.42 -2.46 7.64
C ILE A 60 -10.12 -2.90 9.08
N ASN A 61 -9.79 -4.18 9.24
CA ASN A 61 -9.27 -4.67 10.50
C ASN A 61 -7.90 -4.05 10.83
N CYS A 62 -7.75 -3.62 12.09
CA CYS A 62 -6.58 -2.88 12.57
C CYS A 62 -6.30 -1.59 11.75
N PRO A 63 -7.25 -0.64 11.69
CA PRO A 63 -7.11 0.58 10.91
C PRO A 63 -5.94 1.41 11.43
N PRO A 64 -5.05 1.95 10.58
CA PRO A 64 -3.94 2.78 11.04
C PRO A 64 -4.42 3.92 11.93
N PHE A 65 -3.91 4.03 13.16
CA PHE A 65 -4.26 5.17 14.03
C PHE A 65 -3.79 6.50 13.43
N ILE A 66 -2.67 6.45 12.71
CA ILE A 66 -2.02 7.57 12.06
C ILE A 66 -1.35 7.11 10.77
N LEU A 67 -1.26 8.01 9.80
CA LEU A 67 -0.47 7.86 8.59
C LEU A 67 0.45 9.06 8.46
N PHE A 68 1.75 8.81 8.38
CA PHE A 68 2.76 9.79 8.00
C PHE A 68 2.89 9.81 6.48
N TYR A 69 3.03 10.98 5.90
CA TYR A 69 3.05 11.10 4.45
C TYR A 69 3.89 12.23 3.88
N TYR A 70 4.28 12.01 2.62
CA TYR A 70 4.82 13.02 1.71
C TYR A 70 3.97 13.05 0.45
N GLY A 71 3.81 14.24 -0.13
CA GLY A 71 3.04 14.44 -1.35
C GLY A 71 1.57 14.77 -1.10
N ASP A 72 0.70 14.39 -2.04
CA ASP A 72 -0.70 14.80 -2.08
C ASP A 72 -1.61 13.71 -1.47
N ILE A 73 -2.12 13.97 -0.26
CA ILE A 73 -3.01 13.05 0.44
C ILE A 73 -4.36 12.87 -0.27
N SER A 74 -4.79 13.82 -1.11
CA SER A 74 -6.08 13.75 -1.79
C SER A 74 -6.19 12.55 -2.75
N LEU A 75 -5.05 11.99 -3.19
CA LEU A 75 -4.99 10.80 -4.04
C LEU A 75 -5.67 9.59 -3.41
N VAL A 76 -5.75 9.50 -2.07
CA VAL A 76 -6.45 8.39 -1.38
C VAL A 76 -7.95 8.36 -1.66
N ASN A 77 -8.53 9.47 -2.12
CA ASN A 77 -9.95 9.60 -2.44
C ASN A 77 -10.26 9.34 -3.92
N GLN A 78 -9.25 9.10 -4.75
CA GLN A 78 -9.43 8.78 -6.16
C GLN A 78 -9.82 7.31 -6.36
N LYS A 79 -10.09 6.97 -7.63
CA LYS A 79 -10.31 5.60 -8.06
C LYS A 79 -9.01 4.82 -7.92
N ASN A 80 -8.90 3.99 -6.89
CA ASN A 80 -7.64 3.36 -6.51
C ASN A 80 -7.64 1.86 -6.80
N ILE A 81 -6.59 1.36 -7.44
CA ILE A 81 -6.38 -0.08 -7.62
C ILE A 81 -5.02 -0.49 -7.09
N GLY A 82 -5.01 -1.58 -6.31
CA GLY A 82 -3.80 -2.14 -5.77
C GLY A 82 -3.11 -2.99 -6.83
N VAL A 83 -1.81 -2.78 -7.07
CA VAL A 83 -1.03 -3.61 -8.00
C VAL A 83 0.12 -4.24 -7.24
N VAL A 84 0.09 -5.55 -7.07
CA VAL A 84 1.07 -6.29 -6.25
C VAL A 84 1.52 -7.58 -6.93
N GLY A 85 2.69 -8.07 -6.57
CA GLY A 85 3.20 -9.30 -7.16
C GLY A 85 4.60 -9.68 -6.71
N MET A 86 5.24 -10.57 -7.47
CA MET A 86 6.54 -11.12 -7.16
C MET A 86 7.65 -10.06 -7.22
N ARG A 87 8.62 -10.19 -6.31
CA ARG A 87 9.80 -9.30 -6.23
C ARG A 87 10.85 -9.60 -7.29
N GLU A 88 10.94 -10.86 -7.71
CA GLU A 88 11.82 -11.37 -8.75
C GLU A 88 10.93 -12.00 -9.82
N MET A 89 10.45 -11.17 -10.75
CA MET A 89 9.42 -11.55 -11.73
C MET A 89 10.02 -11.95 -13.08
N SER A 90 9.25 -12.68 -13.87
CA SER A 90 9.59 -13.03 -15.25
C SER A 90 9.41 -11.83 -16.19
N ASP A 91 9.92 -11.96 -17.42
CA ASP A 91 9.65 -10.98 -18.49
C ASP A 91 8.16 -10.91 -18.84
N TYR A 92 7.44 -12.03 -18.71
CA TYR A 92 5.99 -12.08 -18.86
C TYR A 92 5.31 -11.25 -17.77
N GLY A 93 5.65 -11.49 -16.50
CA GLY A 93 5.12 -10.75 -15.35
C GLY A 93 5.40 -9.25 -15.47
N LYS A 94 6.62 -8.87 -15.89
CA LYS A 94 6.98 -7.49 -16.17
C LYS A 94 6.10 -6.85 -17.25
N LYS A 95 6.00 -7.50 -18.42
CA LYS A 95 5.19 -7.00 -19.54
C LYS A 95 3.71 -6.86 -19.15
N ALA A 96 3.19 -7.84 -18.41
CA ALA A 96 1.82 -7.80 -17.90
C ALA A 96 1.63 -6.61 -16.95
N THR A 97 2.50 -6.43 -15.96
CA THR A 97 2.44 -5.28 -15.05
C THR A 97 2.50 -3.95 -15.80
N GLU A 98 3.44 -3.78 -16.72
CA GLU A 98 3.58 -2.54 -17.50
C GLU A 98 2.32 -2.24 -18.31
N ASN A 99 1.79 -3.25 -19.00
CA ASN A 99 0.63 -3.13 -19.86
C ASN A 99 -0.64 -2.79 -19.06
N PHE A 100 -1.00 -3.60 -18.07
CA PHE A 100 -2.20 -3.37 -17.26
C PHE A 100 -2.13 -2.06 -16.49
N THR A 101 -0.99 -1.74 -15.89
CA THR A 101 -0.83 -0.49 -15.14
C THR A 101 -1.02 0.73 -16.05
N THR A 102 -0.42 0.71 -17.24
CA THR A 102 -0.57 1.81 -18.21
C THR A 102 -2.03 1.98 -18.66
N GLN A 103 -2.74 0.88 -18.87
CA GLN A 103 -4.16 0.93 -19.26
C GLN A 103 -5.04 1.43 -18.10
N LEU A 104 -4.85 0.91 -16.88
CA LEU A 104 -5.56 1.38 -15.68
C LEU A 104 -5.39 2.89 -15.48
N VAL A 105 -4.18 3.42 -15.64
CA VAL A 105 -3.95 4.87 -15.54
C VAL A 105 -4.73 5.66 -16.59
N LYS A 106 -4.82 5.16 -17.84
CA LYS A 106 -5.60 5.81 -18.90
C LYS A 106 -7.09 5.83 -18.60
N GLU A 107 -7.58 4.82 -17.87
CA GLU A 107 -8.96 4.74 -17.36
C GLU A 107 -9.17 5.54 -16.05
N GLY A 108 -8.19 6.35 -15.64
CA GLY A 108 -8.29 7.26 -14.50
C GLY A 108 -8.00 6.63 -13.14
N TYR A 109 -7.43 5.42 -13.10
CA TYR A 109 -7.03 4.81 -11.83
C TYR A 109 -5.71 5.39 -11.29
N THR A 110 -5.68 5.55 -9.97
CA THR A 110 -4.47 5.75 -9.18
C THR A 110 -3.96 4.40 -8.67
N ILE A 111 -2.66 4.17 -8.90
CA ILE A 111 -2.02 2.88 -8.63
C ILE A 111 -1.50 2.84 -7.19
N VAL A 112 -1.97 1.89 -6.38
CA VAL A 112 -1.50 1.69 -4.99
C VAL A 112 -0.57 0.49 -4.93
N SER A 113 0.64 0.66 -4.40
CA SER A 113 1.58 -0.46 -4.23
C SER A 113 2.55 -0.23 -3.08
N GLY A 114 3.44 -1.21 -2.86
CA GLY A 114 4.24 -1.35 -1.64
C GLY A 114 5.69 -0.90 -1.75
N MET A 115 6.10 -0.24 -2.83
CA MET A 115 7.49 0.17 -3.09
C MET A 115 8.51 -0.98 -3.10
N ALA A 116 8.09 -2.25 -3.17
CA ALA A 116 9.02 -3.37 -3.23
C ALA A 116 9.75 -3.46 -4.59
N ARG A 117 10.68 -4.42 -4.71
CA ARG A 117 11.25 -4.81 -6.01
C ARG A 117 10.19 -5.51 -6.88
N GLY A 118 10.50 -5.68 -8.16
CA GLY A 118 9.65 -6.42 -9.09
C GLY A 118 8.37 -5.67 -9.41
N VAL A 119 7.22 -6.32 -9.23
CA VAL A 119 5.90 -5.81 -9.65
C VAL A 119 5.61 -4.42 -9.07
N ASP A 120 5.80 -4.21 -7.77
CA ASP A 120 5.52 -2.92 -7.13
C ASP A 120 6.31 -1.77 -7.79
N ARG A 121 7.61 -1.98 -8.02
CA ARG A 121 8.48 -0.99 -8.68
C ARG A 121 7.97 -0.67 -10.08
N ILE A 122 7.68 -1.71 -10.87
CA ILE A 122 7.25 -1.54 -12.25
C ILE A 122 5.88 -0.88 -12.32
N ALA A 123 4.94 -1.23 -11.45
CA ALA A 123 3.65 -0.56 -11.36
C ALA A 123 3.82 0.95 -11.12
N HIS A 124 4.64 1.34 -10.13
CA HIS A 124 4.93 2.76 -9.89
C HIS A 124 5.59 3.43 -11.12
N LYS A 125 6.62 2.82 -11.72
CA LYS A 125 7.29 3.41 -12.90
C LYS A 125 6.35 3.55 -14.10
N SER A 126 5.53 2.54 -14.37
CA SER A 126 4.57 2.56 -15.48
C SER A 126 3.49 3.60 -15.26
N ALA A 127 3.01 3.77 -14.02
CA ALA A 127 2.04 4.80 -13.70
C ALA A 127 2.61 6.20 -13.95
N ILE A 128 3.82 6.46 -13.47
CA ILE A 128 4.53 7.74 -13.66
C ILE A 128 4.78 7.99 -15.15
N ALA A 129 5.30 6.99 -15.88
CA ALA A 129 5.59 7.12 -17.32
C ALA A 129 4.33 7.37 -18.17
N ALA A 130 3.17 6.89 -17.71
CA ALA A 130 1.87 7.14 -18.33
C ALA A 130 1.23 8.48 -17.90
N ASN A 131 1.96 9.34 -17.18
CA ASN A 131 1.47 10.60 -16.60
C ASN A 131 0.30 10.42 -15.61
N GLY A 132 0.21 9.25 -14.99
CA GLY A 132 -0.78 8.93 -13.97
C GLY A 132 -0.37 9.33 -12.56
N LYS A 133 -1.19 8.91 -11.60
CA LYS A 133 -0.90 9.06 -10.16
C LYS A 133 -0.70 7.71 -9.50
N THR A 134 0.06 7.70 -8.42
CA THR A 134 0.40 6.47 -7.70
C THR A 134 0.64 6.72 -6.21
N ILE A 135 0.39 5.73 -5.37
CA ILE A 135 0.51 5.79 -3.91
C ILE A 135 1.41 4.65 -3.47
N ALA A 136 2.52 4.99 -2.83
CA ALA A 136 3.39 4.01 -2.19
C ALA A 136 3.05 3.93 -0.71
N VAL A 137 2.63 2.76 -0.25
CA VAL A 137 2.52 2.49 1.18
C VAL A 137 3.82 1.82 1.62
N LEU A 138 4.47 2.22 2.71
CA LEU A 138 5.78 1.70 3.15
C LEU A 138 5.67 0.77 4.36
N GLY A 139 6.50 -0.27 4.38
CA GLY A 139 6.70 -1.17 5.52
C GLY A 139 7.89 -0.79 6.41
N THR A 140 8.28 0.48 6.35
CA THR A 140 9.45 1.10 6.99
C THR A 140 9.10 2.51 7.44
N GLY A 141 9.98 3.16 8.20
CA GLY A 141 9.87 4.58 8.50
C GLY A 141 9.67 5.42 7.24
N ILE A 142 8.84 6.46 7.33
CA ILE A 142 8.50 7.34 6.20
C ILE A 142 9.72 7.96 5.53
N ASP A 143 10.83 8.16 6.25
CA ASP A 143 12.11 8.69 5.72
C ASP A 143 13.07 7.58 5.24
N TYR A 144 12.71 6.31 5.41
CA TYR A 144 13.53 5.16 5.04
C TYR A 144 13.08 4.59 3.69
N CYS A 145 13.82 4.92 2.63
CA CYS A 145 13.63 4.30 1.32
C CYS A 145 14.12 2.85 1.32
N TYR A 146 13.20 1.89 1.23
CA TYR A 146 13.50 0.47 1.09
C TYR A 146 12.67 -0.17 -0.03
N PRO A 147 13.30 -0.87 -0.99
CA PRO A 147 14.74 -1.09 -1.13
C PRO A 147 15.48 0.18 -1.59
N LYS A 148 16.79 0.25 -1.35
CA LYS A 148 17.61 1.44 -1.69
C LYS A 148 17.64 1.73 -3.20
N GLU A 149 17.54 0.70 -4.03
CA GLU A 149 17.51 0.80 -5.49
C GLU A 149 16.27 1.53 -6.05
N ASN A 150 15.21 1.67 -5.26
CA ASN A 150 14.00 2.42 -5.63
C ASN A 150 14.07 3.90 -5.23
N ARG A 151 15.26 4.41 -4.85
CA ARG A 151 15.44 5.82 -4.43
C ARG A 151 14.98 6.80 -5.50
N ASP A 152 15.21 6.49 -6.78
CA ASP A 152 14.77 7.31 -7.92
C ASP A 152 13.25 7.55 -7.87
N ILE A 153 12.48 6.46 -7.74
CA ILE A 153 11.01 6.51 -7.72
C ILE A 153 10.51 7.11 -6.40
N TYR A 154 11.13 6.77 -5.28
CA TYR A 154 10.72 7.27 -3.98
C TYR A 154 10.82 8.81 -3.89
N GLU A 155 11.91 9.42 -4.36
CA GLU A 155 12.04 10.89 -4.33
C GLU A 155 11.11 11.58 -5.34
N GLU A 156 10.81 10.94 -6.48
CA GLU A 156 9.79 11.41 -7.42
C GLU A 156 8.40 11.40 -6.78
N MET A 157 8.04 10.29 -6.13
CA MET A 157 6.74 10.10 -5.50
C MET A 157 6.48 11.07 -4.34
N LYS A 158 7.49 11.41 -3.57
CA LYS A 158 7.36 12.40 -2.49
C LYS A 158 6.95 13.79 -2.98
N LYS A 159 7.30 14.14 -4.22
CA LYS A 159 7.06 15.47 -4.80
C LYS A 159 5.76 15.52 -5.59
N ASN A 160 5.52 14.50 -6.41
CA ASN A 160 4.49 14.55 -7.46
C ASN A 160 3.34 13.57 -7.25
N HIS A 161 3.44 12.71 -6.23
CA HIS A 161 2.51 11.62 -5.95
C HIS A 161 2.23 11.53 -4.44
N LEU A 162 2.09 10.32 -3.88
CA LEU A 162 1.89 10.12 -2.45
C LEU A 162 2.73 8.95 -1.93
N VAL A 163 3.38 9.17 -0.79
CA VAL A 163 4.07 8.14 -0.02
C VAL A 163 3.49 8.12 1.38
N LEU A 164 3.05 6.96 1.85
CA LEU A 164 2.41 6.73 3.15
C LEU A 164 3.22 5.75 4.00
N SER A 165 3.23 5.94 5.31
CA SER A 165 3.72 4.97 6.27
C SER A 165 3.00 5.09 7.61
N GLU A 166 2.87 3.99 8.34
CA GLU A 166 2.49 4.03 9.76
C GLU A 166 3.67 4.39 10.68
N TYR A 167 4.89 4.34 10.15
CA TYR A 167 6.12 4.43 10.92
C TYR A 167 6.80 5.79 10.66
N PRO A 168 7.13 6.57 11.71
CA PRO A 168 7.84 7.84 11.55
C PRO A 168 9.32 7.61 11.23
N TRP A 169 10.00 8.67 10.78
CA TRP A 169 11.47 8.74 10.64
C TRP A 169 12.11 7.56 9.89
N LEU A 170 13.21 7.02 10.42
CA LEU A 170 14.08 6.02 9.80
C LEU A 170 13.88 4.60 10.36
N VAL A 171 12.66 4.25 10.82
CA VAL A 171 12.36 2.90 11.31
C VAL A 171 12.80 1.86 10.27
N ALA A 172 13.74 1.00 10.68
CA ALA A 172 14.42 0.07 9.80
C ALA A 172 13.46 -1.03 9.28
N PRO A 173 13.75 -1.62 8.10
CA PRO A 173 12.97 -2.73 7.56
C PRO A 173 13.00 -3.95 8.48
N GLN A 174 11.84 -4.34 8.99
CA GLN A 174 11.66 -5.56 9.77
C GLN A 174 10.70 -6.49 9.02
N LYS A 175 11.02 -7.79 8.94
CA LYS A 175 10.24 -8.79 8.19
C LYS A 175 8.75 -8.76 8.54
N ARG A 176 8.40 -8.51 9.81
CA ARG A 176 7.01 -8.46 10.32
C ARG A 176 6.18 -7.28 9.79
N LEU A 177 6.81 -6.17 9.41
CA LEU A 177 6.08 -4.95 9.02
C LEU A 177 5.57 -5.03 7.58
N PHE A 178 6.25 -5.76 6.70
CA PHE A 178 5.84 -5.85 5.30
C PHE A 178 4.49 -6.55 5.10
N PRO A 179 4.22 -7.73 5.72
CA PRO A 179 2.89 -8.31 5.68
C PRO A 179 1.84 -7.39 6.29
N PHE A 180 2.10 -6.83 7.48
CA PHE A 180 1.13 -5.99 8.18
C PHE A 180 0.75 -4.74 7.38
N ARG A 181 1.71 -4.12 6.68
CA ARG A 181 1.48 -2.98 5.78
C ARG A 181 0.51 -3.30 4.65
N ASN A 182 0.49 -4.54 4.15
CA ASN A 182 -0.29 -4.90 2.95
C ASN A 182 -1.80 -4.73 3.14
N ARG A 183 -2.31 -4.77 4.37
CA ARG A 183 -3.72 -4.45 4.67
C ARG A 183 -4.11 -3.03 4.27
N ILE A 184 -3.15 -2.10 4.28
CA ILE A 184 -3.37 -0.70 3.89
C ILE A 184 -3.39 -0.59 2.35
N ILE A 185 -2.55 -1.35 1.64
CA ILE A 185 -2.55 -1.39 0.18
C ILE A 185 -3.92 -1.83 -0.31
N SER A 186 -4.41 -2.99 0.16
CA SER A 186 -5.75 -3.47 -0.21
C SER A 186 -6.85 -2.54 0.32
N GLY A 187 -6.68 -2.00 1.53
CA GLY A 187 -7.69 -1.13 2.16
C GLY A 187 -7.90 0.21 1.47
N LEU A 188 -6.85 0.78 0.87
CA LEU A 188 -6.93 1.98 0.05
C LEU A 188 -7.52 1.72 -1.34
N SER A 189 -7.53 0.47 -1.78
CA SER A 189 -7.90 0.07 -3.13
C SER A 189 -9.37 -0.37 -3.19
N GLU A 190 -9.98 -0.18 -4.36
CA GLU A 190 -11.31 -0.73 -4.69
C GLU A 190 -11.18 -2.21 -5.06
N SER A 191 -10.09 -2.55 -5.73
CA SER A 191 -9.76 -3.90 -6.16
C SER A 191 -8.24 -4.14 -6.17
N LEU A 192 -7.83 -5.39 -6.34
CA LEU A 192 -6.43 -5.80 -6.37
C LEU A 192 -6.08 -6.52 -7.67
N LEU A 193 -5.10 -6.01 -8.41
CA LEU A 193 -4.46 -6.67 -9.54
C LEU A 193 -3.19 -7.40 -9.10
N ILE A 194 -3.10 -8.67 -9.49
CA ILE A 194 -1.92 -9.52 -9.28
C ILE A 194 -1.43 -10.03 -10.63
N SER A 195 -0.25 -9.59 -11.04
CA SER A 195 0.33 -9.95 -12.35
C SER A 195 1.15 -11.24 -12.33
N GLU A 196 1.84 -11.53 -11.21
CA GLU A 196 2.61 -12.75 -11.05
C GLU A 196 2.87 -13.01 -9.55
N ALA A 197 2.69 -14.24 -9.08
CA ALA A 197 2.83 -14.59 -7.66
C ALA A 197 3.24 -16.04 -7.46
N ARG A 198 3.94 -16.35 -6.36
CA ARG A 198 4.15 -17.74 -5.90
C ARG A 198 3.13 -18.10 -4.82
N VAL A 199 2.76 -19.38 -4.73
CA VAL A 199 1.81 -19.91 -3.72
C VAL A 199 2.22 -19.56 -2.28
N LYS A 200 3.52 -19.55 -1.97
CA LYS A 200 4.06 -19.11 -0.66
C LYS A 200 4.76 -17.76 -0.81
N SER A 201 4.00 -16.68 -0.95
CA SER A 201 4.55 -15.33 -1.12
C SER A 201 3.79 -14.27 -0.34
N GLY A 202 4.42 -13.11 -0.11
CA GLY A 202 3.77 -11.97 0.52
C GLY A 202 2.58 -11.42 -0.27
N THR A 203 2.54 -11.67 -1.58
CA THR A 203 1.41 -11.34 -2.46
C THR A 203 0.15 -12.08 -2.06
N MET A 204 0.27 -13.36 -1.68
CA MET A 204 -0.87 -14.16 -1.22
C MET A 204 -1.43 -13.64 0.11
N ILE A 205 -0.58 -13.05 0.95
CA ILE A 205 -1.02 -12.38 2.18
C ILE A 205 -1.84 -11.12 1.83
N THR A 206 -1.40 -10.33 0.85
CA THR A 206 -2.17 -9.18 0.37
C THR A 206 -3.53 -9.61 -0.22
N ALA A 207 -3.55 -10.70 -0.99
CA ALA A 207 -4.80 -11.28 -1.49
C ALA A 207 -5.74 -11.69 -0.34
N GLY A 208 -5.20 -12.30 0.72
CA GLY A 208 -5.98 -12.61 1.93
C GLY A 208 -6.60 -11.37 2.58
N TYR A 209 -5.83 -10.29 2.75
CA TYR A 209 -6.38 -9.01 3.25
C TYR A 209 -7.43 -8.42 2.32
N ALA A 210 -7.24 -8.49 1.00
CA ALA A 210 -8.21 -8.03 0.03
C ALA A 210 -9.54 -8.80 0.15
N LEU A 211 -9.50 -10.13 0.26
CA LEU A 211 -10.69 -10.96 0.48
C LEU A 211 -11.41 -10.61 1.79
N GLU A 212 -10.66 -10.48 2.89
CA GLU A 212 -11.20 -10.09 4.20
C GLU A 212 -11.90 -8.72 4.16
N GLN A 213 -11.39 -7.82 3.32
CA GLN A 213 -11.93 -6.47 3.12
C GLN A 213 -13.00 -6.39 2.03
N GLY A 214 -13.46 -7.53 1.50
CA GLY A 214 -14.50 -7.61 0.46
C GLY A 214 -14.08 -7.01 -0.87
N LYS A 215 -12.80 -7.12 -1.23
CA LYS A 215 -12.25 -6.55 -2.47
C LYS A 215 -12.21 -7.60 -3.58
N ASN A 216 -12.51 -7.17 -4.80
CA ASN A 216 -12.29 -7.98 -5.99
C ASN A 216 -10.80 -8.17 -6.24
N ILE A 217 -10.44 -9.38 -6.68
CA ILE A 217 -9.07 -9.76 -7.00
C ILE A 217 -9.01 -10.21 -8.45
N TYR A 218 -8.15 -9.56 -9.22
CA TYR A 218 -7.87 -9.83 -10.62
C TYR A 218 -6.50 -10.45 -10.76
N CYS A 219 -6.41 -11.58 -11.46
CA CYS A 219 -5.17 -12.32 -11.65
C CYS A 219 -4.87 -12.50 -13.13
N VAL A 220 -3.64 -12.17 -13.52
CA VAL A 220 -3.12 -12.51 -14.85
C VAL A 220 -2.76 -13.99 -14.85
N PRO A 221 -3.29 -14.80 -15.80
CA PRO A 221 -3.02 -16.23 -15.83
C PRO A 221 -1.56 -16.49 -16.22
N GLY A 222 -0.93 -17.42 -15.52
CA GLY A 222 0.40 -17.92 -15.85
C GLY A 222 0.33 -19.26 -16.58
N ARG A 223 1.46 -19.72 -17.14
CA ARG A 223 1.57 -21.10 -17.63
C ARG A 223 1.34 -22.08 -16.48
N PHE A 224 0.90 -23.30 -16.79
CA PHE A 224 0.60 -24.31 -15.77
C PHE A 224 1.81 -24.74 -14.94
N ASP A 225 3.03 -24.45 -15.39
CA ASP A 225 4.31 -24.72 -14.75
C ASP A 225 5.00 -23.47 -14.16
N ASP A 226 4.51 -22.27 -14.47
CA ASP A 226 5.08 -21.00 -14.00
C ASP A 226 4.40 -20.50 -12.74
N PHE A 227 5.19 -20.12 -11.73
CA PHE A 227 4.77 -19.37 -10.52
C PHE A 227 3.26 -19.43 -10.20
N GLN A 228 2.83 -20.58 -9.69
CA GLN A 228 1.42 -20.99 -9.63
C GLN A 228 0.48 -20.16 -8.73
N GLY A 229 0.93 -19.05 -8.15
CA GLY A 229 0.12 -18.25 -7.21
C GLY A 229 -1.10 -17.61 -7.88
N CYS A 230 -0.96 -17.04 -9.07
CA CYS A 230 -2.09 -16.43 -9.79
C CYS A 230 -3.12 -17.49 -10.20
N ASN A 231 -2.67 -18.60 -10.78
CA ASN A 231 -3.56 -19.70 -11.17
C ASN A 231 -4.27 -20.32 -9.96
N GLU A 232 -3.60 -20.39 -8.80
CA GLU A 232 -4.23 -20.87 -7.57
C GLU A 232 -5.29 -19.91 -7.04
N LEU A 233 -5.03 -18.59 -7.06
CA LEU A 233 -6.04 -17.58 -6.72
C LEU A 233 -7.24 -17.64 -7.67
N ILE A 234 -7.01 -17.86 -8.97
CA ILE A 234 -8.08 -18.03 -9.97
C ILE A 234 -8.95 -19.24 -9.63
N LYS A 235 -8.36 -20.38 -9.27
CA LYS A 235 -9.11 -21.57 -8.81
C LYS A 235 -9.94 -21.30 -7.55
N GLN A 236 -9.50 -20.35 -6.71
CA GLN A 236 -10.17 -19.94 -5.49
C GLN A 236 -11.21 -18.83 -5.71
N GLY A 237 -11.46 -18.42 -6.96
CA GLY A 237 -12.49 -17.46 -7.32
C GLY A 237 -11.99 -16.04 -7.64
N ALA A 238 -10.68 -15.79 -7.66
CA ALA A 238 -10.17 -14.57 -8.26
C ALA A 238 -10.50 -14.53 -9.76
N LYS A 239 -10.86 -13.35 -10.27
CA LYS A 239 -11.22 -13.21 -11.68
C LYS A 239 -9.96 -13.29 -12.55
N LEU A 240 -9.97 -14.22 -13.50
CA LEU A 240 -8.93 -14.29 -14.54
C LEU A 240 -9.08 -13.09 -15.47
N ILE A 241 -7.98 -12.40 -15.73
CA ILE A 241 -7.94 -11.29 -16.69
C ILE A 241 -6.90 -11.51 -17.78
N THR A 242 -7.23 -11.09 -18.99
CA THR A 242 -6.35 -11.11 -20.16
C THR A 242 -6.23 -9.74 -20.81
N ASN A 243 -7.15 -8.83 -20.50
CA ASN A 243 -7.20 -7.46 -21.00
C ASN A 243 -7.88 -6.55 -19.96
N ILE A 244 -7.81 -5.23 -20.14
CA ILE A 244 -8.35 -4.26 -19.16
C ILE A 244 -9.87 -4.31 -19.04
N GLN A 245 -10.58 -4.67 -20.11
CA GLN A 245 -12.03 -4.70 -20.15
C GLN A 245 -12.59 -5.70 -19.13
N ASP A 246 -11.87 -6.81 -18.89
CA ASP A 246 -12.22 -7.80 -17.87
C ASP A 246 -12.35 -7.18 -16.46
N ILE A 247 -11.55 -6.13 -16.16
CA ILE A 247 -11.64 -5.35 -14.91
C ILE A 247 -12.79 -4.34 -14.99
N LEU A 248 -12.87 -3.57 -16.08
CA LEU A 248 -13.86 -2.50 -16.21
C LEU A 248 -15.29 -3.02 -16.15
N GLU A 249 -15.60 -4.10 -16.88
CA GLU A 249 -16.95 -4.70 -16.89
C GLU A 249 -17.37 -5.17 -15.51
N ASP A 250 -16.43 -5.71 -14.72
CA ASP A 250 -16.71 -6.21 -13.38
C ASP A 250 -17.25 -5.11 -12.45
N GLU A 251 -16.68 -3.91 -12.56
CA GLU A 251 -17.07 -2.77 -11.75
C GLU A 251 -18.38 -2.11 -12.22
N TYR A 252 -18.81 -2.32 -13.47
CA TYR A 252 -20.09 -1.81 -13.96
C TYR A 252 -21.28 -2.68 -13.56
N PHE A 253 -21.05 -3.97 -13.27
CA PHE A 253 -22.13 -4.93 -12.97
C PHE A 253 -22.19 -5.37 -11.49
N GLY A 254 -21.26 -4.92 -10.64
CA GLY A 254 -21.23 -5.16 -9.19
C GLY A 254 -21.65 -3.96 -8.38
#